data_AF-A0A1G9STW3-F1
#
_entry.id   AF-A0A1G9STW3-F1
#
_cell.length_a   1.000
_cell.length_b   1.000
_cell.length_c   1.000
_cell.angle_alpha   90.00
_cell.angle_beta   90.00
_cell.angle_gamma   90.00
#
_symmetry.space_group_name_H-M   'P 1'
#
loop_
_entity.id
_entity.type
_entity.pdbx_description
1 polymer ?
#
loop_
_entity_poly.entity_id
_entity_poly.type
_entity_poly.pdbx_seq_one_letter_code
_entity_poly.pdbx_strand_id
1 'polypeptide(L)'
;MSRSQRRVTICNNRGLHARAAAKFVELAQSYDAVIHVSRDGETVNADSIMELLMLAASKGSEIGIEATGTQAAEVADALAELVEAGFHEED
;
A
#
# COMPACT_ATOMS: atom_id res chain seq x y z
N MET A 1 -13.72 -3.21 16.24
CA MET A 1 -12.98 -3.19 14.97
C MET A 1 -11.50 -3.14 15.29
N SER A 2 -10.70 -3.95 14.61
CA SER A 2 -9.25 -4.00 14.83
C SER A 2 -8.56 -2.91 14.02
N ARG A 3 -7.42 -2.42 14.50
CA ARG A 3 -6.52 -1.52 13.78
C ARG A 3 -5.16 -2.19 13.68
N SER A 4 -4.52 -2.10 12.52
CA SER A 4 -3.19 -2.67 12.28
C SER A 4 -2.38 -1.71 11.42
N GLN A 5 -1.07 -1.68 11.66
CA GLN A 5 -0.16 -0.78 10.95
C GLN A 5 1.11 -1.52 10.54
N ARG A 6 1.61 -1.23 9.35
CA ARG A 6 2.92 -1.67 8.84
C ARG A 6 3.69 -0.49 8.30
N ARG A 7 5.02 -0.60 8.29
CA ARG A 7 5.91 0.30 7.57
C ARG A 7 6.75 -0.55 6.63
N VAL A 8 6.79 -0.15 5.37
CA VAL A 8 7.49 -0.89 4.33
C VAL A 8 8.24 0.06 3.41
N THR A 9 9.32 -0.44 2.82
CA THR A 9 10.12 0.32 1.86
C THR A 9 9.79 -0.12 0.44
N ILE A 10 9.48 0.84 -0.43
CA ILE A 10 9.24 0.58 -1.85
C ILE A 10 10.55 0.12 -2.50
N CYS A 11 10.59 -1.13 -2.99
CA CYS A 11 11.83 -1.73 -3.50
C CYS A 11 11.89 -1.88 -5.03
N ASN A 12 10.75 -1.83 -5.73
CA ASN A 12 10.70 -1.90 -7.19
C ASN A 12 11.26 -0.62 -7.84
N ASN A 13 11.85 -0.73 -9.03
CA ASN A 13 12.59 0.39 -9.64
C ASN A 13 11.70 1.57 -10.03
N ARG A 14 10.45 1.31 -10.40
CA ARG A 14 9.50 2.33 -10.86
C ARG A 14 8.64 2.92 -9.74
N GLY A 15 8.79 2.43 -8.52
CA GLY A 15 7.98 2.86 -7.38
C GLY A 15 6.48 2.57 -7.53
N LEU A 16 5.66 3.35 -6.83
CA LEU A 16 4.19 3.25 -6.82
C LEU A 16 3.57 3.91 -8.07
N HIS A 17 3.92 3.37 -9.25
CA HIS A 17 3.37 3.77 -10.54
C HIS A 17 2.05 3.03 -10.85
N ALA A 18 1.41 3.31 -11.99
CA ALA A 18 0.05 2.86 -12.30
C ALA A 18 -0.21 1.36 -12.10
N ARG A 19 0.73 0.49 -12.50
CA ARG A 19 0.58 -0.97 -12.35
C ARG A 19 0.75 -1.42 -10.89
N ALA A 20 1.76 -0.92 -10.19
CA ALA A 20 1.96 -1.19 -8.77
C ALA A 20 0.76 -0.68 -7.93
N ALA A 21 0.28 0.53 -8.22
CA ALA A 21 -0.89 1.11 -7.57
C ALA A 21 -2.16 0.29 -7.84
N ALA A 22 -2.39 -0.16 -9.08
CA ALA A 22 -3.53 -1.03 -9.41
C ALA A 22 -3.51 -2.34 -8.61
N LYS A 23 -2.36 -3.03 -8.54
CA LYS A 23 -2.21 -4.25 -7.72
C LYS A 23 -2.47 -3.98 -6.24
N PHE A 24 -1.99 -2.84 -5.73
CA PHE A 24 -2.21 -2.44 -4.34
C PHE A 24 -3.71 -2.23 -4.06
N VAL A 25 -4.41 -1.50 -4.93
CA VAL A 25 -5.85 -1.24 -4.81
C VAL A 25 -6.67 -2.52 -4.93
N GLU A 26 -6.38 -3.38 -5.92
CA GLU A 26 -7.07 -4.67 -6.06
C GLU A 26 -6.91 -5.54 -4.80
N LEU A 27 -5.68 -5.60 -4.25
CA LEU A 27 -5.45 -6.35 -3.02
C LEU A 27 -6.18 -5.72 -1.83
N ALA A 28 -6.12 -4.40 -1.68
CA ALA A 28 -6.83 -3.69 -0.61
C ALA A 28 -8.34 -3.93 -0.63
N GLN A 29 -8.97 -3.86 -1.82
CA GLN A 29 -10.40 -4.07 -2.02
C GLN A 29 -10.86 -5.53 -1.82
N SER A 30 -9.92 -6.46 -1.71
CA SER A 30 -10.21 -7.88 -1.47
C SER A 30 -10.53 -8.19 0.00
N TYR A 31 -10.43 -7.21 0.91
CA TYR A 31 -10.61 -7.38 2.35
C TYR A 31 -11.67 -6.42 2.92
N ASP A 32 -12.35 -6.84 3.99
CA ASP A 32 -13.24 -6.00 4.80
C ASP A 32 -12.44 -5.12 5.78
N ALA A 33 -11.75 -4.11 5.22
CA ALA A 33 -11.00 -3.12 5.96
C ALA A 33 -10.85 -1.81 5.16
N VAL A 34 -10.86 -0.69 5.88
CA VAL A 34 -10.49 0.63 5.34
C VAL A 34 -8.98 0.80 5.48
N ILE A 35 -8.30 1.15 4.40
CA ILE A 35 -6.83 1.24 4.38
C ILE A 35 -6.40 2.66 3.97
N HIS A 36 -5.46 3.21 4.75
CA HIS A 36 -4.78 4.46 4.46
C HIS A 36 -3.30 4.21 4.25
N VAL A 37 -2.71 4.93 3.28
CA VAL A 37 -1.28 4.88 3.00
C VAL A 37 -0.70 6.27 3.23
N SER A 38 0.41 6.35 3.96
CA SER A 38 1.06 7.61 4.32
C SER A 38 2.51 7.67 3.89
N ARG A 39 2.95 8.82 3.39
CA ARG A 39 4.37 9.14 3.12
C ARG A 39 4.61 10.63 3.38
N ASP A 40 5.71 10.98 4.04
CA ASP A 40 6.15 12.37 4.22
C ASP A 40 5.07 13.34 4.75
N GLY A 41 4.18 12.86 5.62
CA GLY A 41 3.08 13.64 6.21
C GLY A 41 1.82 13.73 5.32
N GLU A 42 1.86 13.21 4.10
CA GLU A 42 0.67 13.00 3.27
C GLU A 42 0.05 11.64 3.58
N THR A 43 -1.29 11.57 3.57
CA THR A 43 -2.04 10.33 3.79
C THR A 43 -3.20 10.27 2.82
N VAL A 44 -3.36 9.12 2.17
CA VAL A 44 -4.38 8.89 1.14
C VAL A 44 -5.14 7.59 1.37
N ASN A 45 -6.29 7.44 0.72
CA ASN A 45 -7.05 6.19 0.73
C ASN A 45 -6.49 5.20 -0.30
N ALA A 46 -6.30 3.95 0.13
CA ALA A 46 -5.84 2.87 -0.73
C ALA A 46 -6.88 2.39 -1.76
N ASP A 47 -8.14 2.82 -1.67
CA ASP A 47 -9.18 2.47 -2.66
C ASP A 47 -9.06 3.25 -3.97
N SER A 48 -8.27 4.33 -4.00
CA SER A 48 -8.12 5.19 -5.16
C SER A 48 -6.73 5.06 -5.76
N ILE A 49 -6.64 4.44 -6.94
CA ILE A 49 -5.40 4.37 -7.72
C ILE A 49 -4.82 5.78 -7.91
N MET A 50 -5.67 6.78 -8.20
CA MET A 50 -5.21 8.16 -8.41
C MET A 50 -4.55 8.74 -7.16
N GLU A 51 -5.10 8.50 -5.97
CA GLU A 51 -4.50 9.03 -4.74
C GLU A 51 -3.18 8.35 -4.40
N LEU A 52 -3.08 7.03 -4.63
CA LEU A 52 -1.81 6.32 -4.51
C LEU A 52 -0.76 6.90 -5.49
N LEU A 53 -1.13 7.22 -6.72
CA LEU A 53 -0.20 7.86 -7.66
C LEU A 53 0.26 9.25 -7.19
N MET A 54 -0.60 10.00 -6.49
CA MET A 54 -0.26 11.32 -5.95
C MET A 54 0.76 11.24 -4.80
N LEU A 55 0.73 10.17 -4.00
CA LEU A 55 1.78 9.90 -3.01
C LEU A 55 3.17 9.82 -3.64
N ALA A 56 3.32 9.62 -4.95
CA ALA A 56 4.57 9.67 -5.68
C ALA A 56 5.73 8.86 -5.06
N ALA A 57 5.42 7.73 -4.40
CA ALA A 57 6.37 6.90 -3.67
C ALA A 57 7.36 6.22 -4.61
N SER A 58 8.60 6.69 -4.64
CA SER A 58 9.70 6.15 -5.45
C SER A 58 10.46 5.05 -4.71
N LYS A 59 11.33 4.32 -5.42
CA LYS A 59 12.24 3.34 -4.81
C LYS A 59 13.00 3.95 -3.62
N GLY A 60 13.02 3.23 -2.51
CA GLY A 60 13.63 3.65 -1.24
C GLY A 60 12.73 4.51 -0.36
N SER A 61 11.53 4.92 -0.83
CA SER A 61 10.55 5.59 0.03
C SER A 61 10.03 4.64 1.10
N GLU A 62 9.99 5.09 2.34
CA GLU A 62 9.22 4.43 3.41
C GLU A 62 7.76 4.89 3.32
N ILE A 63 6.83 3.94 3.27
CA ILE A 63 5.39 4.20 3.39
C ILE A 63 4.84 3.54 4.64
N GLY A 64 3.87 4.20 5.26
CA GLY A 64 3.04 3.64 6.32
C GLY A 64 1.75 3.10 5.74
N ILE A 65 1.37 1.88 6.13
CA ILE A 65 0.09 1.26 5.78
C ILE A 65 -0.70 1.13 7.08
N GLU A 66 -1.88 1.72 7.12
CA GLU A 66 -2.80 1.63 8.25
C GLU A 66 -4.13 1.04 7.80
N ALA A 67 -4.54 -0.05 8.42
CA ALA A 67 -5.81 -0.71 8.14
C ALA A 67 -6.70 -0.71 9.39
N THR A 68 -8.00 -0.49 9.19
CA THR A 68 -9.02 -0.56 10.24
C THR A 68 -10.23 -1.35 9.73
N GLY A 69 -10.66 -2.37 10.47
CA GLY A 69 -11.76 -3.22 10.04
C GLY A 69 -11.73 -4.60 10.69
N THR A 70 -12.49 -5.53 10.10
CA THR A 70 -12.54 -6.94 10.53
C THR A 70 -11.26 -7.66 10.14
N GLN A 71 -10.74 -7.38 8.94
CA GLN A 71 -9.56 -8.03 8.36
C GLN A 71 -8.32 -7.11 8.35
N ALA A 72 -8.25 -6.15 9.28
CA ALA A 72 -7.22 -5.13 9.30
C ALA A 72 -5.79 -5.70 9.37
N ALA A 73 -5.56 -6.73 10.19
CA ALA A 73 -4.24 -7.34 10.31
C ALA A 73 -3.84 -8.07 9.02
N GLU A 74 -4.75 -8.89 8.49
CA GLU A 74 -4.53 -9.69 7.29
C GLU A 74 -4.20 -8.82 6.08
N VAL A 75 -4.97 -7.75 5.84
CA VAL A 75 -4.71 -6.86 4.70
C VAL A 75 -3.42 -6.05 4.88
N ALA A 76 -3.11 -5.63 6.11
CA ALA A 76 -1.89 -4.89 6.39
C ALA A 76 -0.64 -5.75 6.13
N ASP A 77 -0.68 -7.03 6.54
CA ASP A 77 0.37 -8.01 6.24
C ASP A 77 0.48 -8.30 4.75
N ALA A 78 -0.64 -8.58 4.07
CA ALA A 78 -0.65 -8.87 2.64
C ALA A 78 -0.13 -7.70 1.78
N LEU A 79 -0.52 -6.46 2.12
CA LEU A 79 -0.02 -5.27 1.42
C LEU A 79 1.46 -5.03 1.70
N ALA A 80 1.93 -5.29 2.93
CA ALA A 80 3.35 -5.21 3.26
C ALA A 80 4.16 -6.21 2.43
N GLU A 81 3.74 -7.48 2.39
CA GLU A 81 4.36 -8.53 1.58
C GLU A 81 4.37 -8.16 0.09
N LEU A 82 3.27 -7.62 -0.45
CA LEU A 82 3.21 -7.18 -1.84
C LEU A 82 4.25 -6.11 -2.16
N VAL A 83 4.45 -5.14 -1.27
CA VAL A 83 5.43 -4.06 -1.43
C VAL A 83 6.86 -4.58 -1.31
N GLU A 84 7.12 -5.44 -0.32
CA GLU A 84 8.44 -6.05 -0.08
C GLU A 84 8.83 -7.03 -1.20
N ALA A 85 7.85 -7.67 -1.84
CA ALA A 85 8.04 -8.48 -3.03
C ALA A 85 8.19 -7.64 -4.33
N GLY A 86 8.31 -6.31 -4.21
CA GLY A 86 8.49 -5.41 -5.35
C GLY A 86 7.30 -5.44 -6.32
N PHE A 87 6.08 -5.61 -5.79
CA PHE A 87 4.84 -5.74 -6.56
C PHE A 87 4.86 -6.91 -7.55
N HIS A 88 5.75 -7.90 -7.38
CA HIS A 88 6.00 -8.98 -8.34
C HIS A 88 6.26 -8.42 -9.75
N GLU A 89 7.14 -7.43 -9.83
CA GLU A 89 7.62 -6.87 -11.07
C GLU A 89 9.03 -7.38 -11.35
N GLU A 90 9.20 -7.97 -12.53
CA GLU A 90 10.51 -8.27 -13.09
C GLU A 90 11.01 -6.96 -13.68
N ASP A 91 11.98 -6.32 -13.02
CA ASP A 91 12.73 -5.20 -13.61
C ASP A 91 14.04 -5.70 -14.21
#